data_AF-A0A951Q9G4-F1
#
_entry.id   AF-A0A951Q9G4-F1
#
_cell.length_a   1.000
_cell.length_b   1.000
_cell.length_c   1.000
_cell.angle_alpha   90.00
_cell.angle_beta   90.00
_cell.angle_gamma   90.00
#
_symmetry.space_group_name_H-M   'P 1'
#
loop_
_entity.id
_entity.type
_entity.pdbx_description
1 polymer ?
#
loop_
_entity_poly.entity_id
_entity_poly.type
_entity_poly.pdbx_seq_one_letter_code
_entity_poly.pdbx_strand_id
1 'polypeptide(L)' 'MARKKKTELRLYITPNLDRLLKTLSGLSDQTVSSIVEDTLRESLPDRYQELMDTHNLGKLLEDED' A
#
# COMPACT_ATOMS: atom_id res chain seq x y z
N MET A 1 -21.40 -9.67 11.36
CA MET A 1 -20.94 -8.73 10.32
C MET A 1 -19.80 -9.38 9.56
N ALA A 2 -19.88 -9.48 8.24
CA ALA A 2 -18.88 -10.19 7.43
C ALA A 2 -17.62 -9.32 7.27
N ARG A 3 -16.44 -9.84 7.64
CA ARG A 3 -15.14 -9.18 7.41
C ARG A 3 -15.00 -8.87 5.91
N LYS A 4 -15.09 -7.60 5.51
CA LYS A 4 -14.83 -7.16 4.13
C LYS A 4 -13.38 -7.51 3.77
N LYS A 5 -13.20 -8.18 2.62
CA LYS A 5 -11.90 -8.69 2.15
C LYS A 5 -11.08 -7.52 1.60
N LYS A 6 -9.84 -7.33 2.06
CA LYS A 6 -8.94 -6.31 1.48
C LYS A 6 -8.80 -6.55 -0.03
N THR A 7 -8.88 -5.50 -0.83
CA THR A 7 -8.64 -5.57 -2.28
C THR A 7 -7.20 -5.98 -2.53
N GLU A 8 -7.00 -7.07 -3.26
CA GLU A 8 -5.67 -7.63 -3.53
C GLU A 8 -5.15 -7.12 -4.88
N LEU A 9 -3.99 -6.44 -4.87
CA LEU A 9 -3.28 -6.01 -6.07
C LEU A 9 -2.05 -6.90 -6.28
N ARG A 10 -1.91 -7.48 -7.48
CA ARG A 10 -0.71 -8.25 -7.85
C ARG A 10 0.27 -7.34 -8.58
N LEU A 11 1.46 -7.20 -8.01
CA LEU A 11 2.54 -6.41 -8.58
C LEU A 11 3.62 -7.32 -9.16
N TYR A 12 4.08 -7.00 -10.37
CA TYR A 12 5.26 -7.63 -10.95
C TYR A 12 6.46 -6.70 -10.71
N ILE A 13 7.38 -7.16 -9.88
CA ILE A 13 8.58 -6.40 -9.50
C ILE A 13 9.85 -7.19 -9.82
N THR A 14 10.97 -6.49 -9.87
CA THR A 14 12.27 -7.14 -10.09
C THR A 14 12.67 -7.99 -8.87
N PRO A 15 13.41 -9.09 -9.06
CA PRO A 15 13.78 -9.99 -7.96
C PRO A 15 14.57 -9.32 -6.83
N ASN A 16 15.38 -8.31 -7.15
CA ASN A 16 16.15 -7.57 -6.16
C ASN A 16 15.25 -6.71 -5.26
N LEU A 17 14.20 -6.10 -5.84
CA LEU A 17 13.23 -5.32 -5.08
C LEU A 17 12.37 -6.22 -4.17
N ASP A 18 11.97 -7.41 -4.65
CA ASP A 18 11.26 -8.41 -3.84
C ASP A 18 12.07 -8.84 -2.61
N ARG A 19 13.37 -9.12 -2.80
CA ARG A 19 14.27 -9.44 -1.68
C ARG A 19 14.36 -8.31 -0.67
N LEU A 20 14.54 -7.07 -1.14
CA LEU A 20 14.62 -5.89 -0.29
C LEU A 20 13.34 -5.72 0.54
N LEU A 21 12.16 -5.80 -0.08
CA LEU A 21 10.88 -5.66 0.61
C LEU A 21 10.69 -6.73 1.69
N LYS A 22 11.08 -7.97 1.42
CA LYS A 22 11.03 -9.06 2.41
C LYS A 22 12.00 -8.85 3.57
N THR A 23 13.21 -8.36 3.29
CA THR A 23 14.18 -8.03 4.34
C THR A 23 13.66 -6.91 5.23
N LEU A 24 13.13 -5.83 4.65
CA LEU A 24 12.55 -4.72 5.40
C LEU A 24 11.36 -5.18 6.25
N SER A 25 10.46 -5.98 5.68
CA SER A 25 9.34 -6.60 6.39
C SER A 25 9.79 -7.41 7.61
N GLY A 26 10.87 -8.18 7.49
CA GLY A 26 11.44 -8.94 8.60
C GLY A 26 12.13 -8.09 9.67
N LEU A 27 12.59 -6.87 9.33
CA LEU A 27 13.26 -5.96 10.27
C LEU A 27 12.28 -5.04 11.01
N SER A 28 11.19 -4.63 10.37
CA SER A 28 10.23 -3.67 10.93
C SER A 28 8.99 -4.30 11.56
N ASP A 29 8.84 -5.62 11.51
CA ASP A 29 7.61 -6.35 11.90
C ASP A 29 6.35 -5.88 11.15
N GLN A 30 6.55 -5.23 10.00
CA GLN A 30 5.48 -4.78 9.10
C GLN A 30 5.30 -5.74 7.94
N THR A 31 4.11 -5.74 7.35
CA THR A 31 3.88 -6.48 6.10
C THR A 31 4.48 -5.75 4.89
N VAL A 32 4.85 -6.51 3.86
CA VAL A 32 5.28 -5.94 2.57
C VAL A 32 4.27 -4.92 2.02
N SER A 33 2.97 -5.19 2.17
CA SER A 33 1.91 -4.28 1.73
C SER A 33 1.94 -2.94 2.46
N SER A 34 2.17 -2.93 3.78
CA SER A 34 2.28 -1.70 4.58
C SER A 34 3.48 -0.86 4.15
N ILE A 35 4.64 -1.50 3.97
CA ILE A 35 5.87 -0.81 3.55
C ILE A 35 5.68 -0.15 2.19
N VAL A 36 5.05 -0.86 1.24
CA VAL A 36 4.76 -0.33 -0.09
C VAL A 36 3.76 0.84 -0.01
N GLU A 37 2.72 0.72 0.82
CA GLU A 37 1.73 1.77 1.02
C GLU A 37 2.36 3.04 1.59
N ASP A 38 3.13 2.93 2.67
CA ASP A 38 3.81 4.05 3.33
C ASP A 38 4.77 4.75 2.36
N THR A 39 5.56 3.96 1.63
CA THR A 39 6.51 4.49 0.64
C THR A 39 5.80 5.23 -0.50
N LEU A 40 4.68 4.70 -1.00
CA LEU A 40 3.90 5.38 -2.04
C LEU A 40 3.28 6.67 -1.51
N ARG A 41 2.77 6.65 -0.27
CA ARG A 41 2.16 7.83 0.36
C ARG A 41 3.17 8.97 0.57
N GLU A 42 4.40 8.65 0.94
CA GLU A 42 5.47 9.64 1.15
C GLU A 42 6.13 10.14 -0.14
N SER A 43 6.15 9.32 -1.20
CA SER A 43 6.89 9.61 -2.44
C SER A 43 6.04 10.15 -3.59
N LEU A 44 4.71 10.13 -3.47
CA LEU A 44 3.83 10.66 -4.50
C LEU A 44 3.82 12.20 -4.47
N PRO A 45 4.27 12.89 -5.53
CA PRO A 45 4.12 14.33 -5.60
C PRO A 45 2.64 14.73 -5.64
N ASP A 46 2.31 15.90 -5.07
CA ASP A 46 0.94 16.44 -4.91
C ASP A 46 0.06 16.36 -6.17
N ARG A 47 0.65 16.34 -7.36
CA ARG A 47 -0.06 16.16 -8.64
C ARG A 47 -0.77 14.80 -8.80
N TYR A 48 -0.39 13.80 -8.01
CA TYR A 48 -1.06 12.50 -7.97
C TYR A 48 -1.98 12.34 -6.75
N GLN A 49 -2.10 13.38 -5.91
CA GLN A 49 -3.06 13.42 -4.80
C GLN A 49 -4.49 13.25 -5.33
N GLU A 50 -4.86 13.99 -6.38
CA GLU A 50 -6.15 13.82 -7.06
C GLU A 50 -6.35 12.40 -7.60
N LEU A 51 -5.29 11.72 -8.05
CA LEU A 51 -5.37 10.35 -8.55
C LEU A 51 -5.55 9.32 -7.42
N MET A 52 -4.95 9.57 -6.25
CA MET A 52 -5.19 8.83 -5.00
C MET A 52 -6.62 9.02 -4.51
N ASP A 53 -7.14 10.24 -4.58
CA ASP A 53 -8.50 10.60 -4.18
C ASP A 53 -9.53 9.99 -5.15
N THR A 54 -9.26 10.02 -6.46
CA THR A 54 -10.15 9.51 -7.52
C THR A 54 -10.15 7.99 -7.59
N HIS A 55 -9.03 7.32 -7.28
CA HIS A 55 -8.96 5.86 -7.16
C HIS A 55 -9.28 5.35 -5.74
N ASN A 56 -9.84 6.19 -4.87
CA ASN A 56 -10.38 5.82 -3.56
C ASN A 56 -9.35 5.18 -2.60
N LEU A 57 -8.10 5.65 -2.57
CA LEU A 57 -7.18 5.29 -1.49
C LEU A 57 -7.58 5.95 -0.15
N GLY A 58 -8.28 7.10 -0.19
CA GLY A 58 -8.91 7.74 0.97
C GLY A 58 -10.17 7.02 1.47
N LYS A 59 -11.04 6.51 0.58
CA LYS A 59 -12.27 5.78 0.98
C LYS A 59 -12.02 4.39 1.58
N LEU A 60 -10.78 3.91 1.57
CA LEU A 60 -10.39 2.72 2.35
C LEU A 60 -10.33 3.00 3.86
N LEU A 61 -10.33 4.27 4.27
CA LEU A 61 -10.18 4.70 5.67
C LEU A 61 -11.44 5.36 6.26
N GLU A 62 -12.44 5.72 5.43
CA GLU A 62 -13.67 6.41 5.88
C GLU A 62 -14.94 5.53 5.90
N ASP A 63 -14.85 4.24 5.55
CA ASP A 63 -15.96 3.27 5.67
C ASP A 63 -16.14 2.78 7.15
N GLU A 64 -15.72 3.59 8.13
CA GLU A 64 -15.73 3.34 9.59
C GLU A 64 -16.81 4.16 10.36
N ASP A 65 -17.92 4.51 9.71
CA ASP A 65 -19.19 4.90 10.37
C ASP A 65 -20.30 3.85 10.15
#